data_AF-A0A8S3QPP5-F1
#
_entry.id   AF-A0A8S3QPP5-F1
#
_cell.length_a   1.000
_cell.length_b   1.000
_cell.length_c   1.000
_cell.angle_alpha   90.00
_cell.angle_beta   90.00
_cell.angle_gamma   90.00
#
_symmetry.space_group_name_H-M   'P 1'
#
loop_
_entity.id
_entity.type
_entity.pdbx_description
1 polymer ?
#
loop_
_entity_poly.entity_id
_entity_poly.type
_entity_poly.pdbx_seq_one_letter_code
_entity_poly.pdbx_strand_id
1 'polypeptide(L)'
;MVGGASPQSLLKITLVNSVAYIYHGFYLCKEGKVEIDGNDNIHELTADSNHALMILMTDFSGVTKFAEYLSFHVSSEANGYQLMVSKYDGTAGDSLTRQNGHKFTTFDRDNDGYGSNCAVVFKGAWWYEACHSSNLNGVYYHGHHDEYATGIDWYTFHGYHYSMKTAMMMIRKY
;
A
#
# COMPACT_ATOMS: atom_id res chain seq x y z
N MET A 1 -16.54 28.06 24.54
CA MET A 1 -16.22 26.63 24.74
C MET A 1 -15.41 26.18 23.53
N VAL A 2 -14.11 26.04 23.69
CA VAL A 2 -13.23 25.53 22.63
C VAL A 2 -13.27 24.01 22.77
N GLY A 3 -13.90 23.33 21.82
CA GLY A 3 -13.94 21.87 21.77
C GLY A 3 -12.55 21.34 21.45
N GLY A 4 -11.88 20.78 22.46
CA GLY A 4 -10.64 20.06 22.27
C GLY A 4 -10.92 18.78 21.50
N ALA A 5 -10.40 18.68 20.29
CA ALA A 5 -10.35 17.41 19.57
C ALA A 5 -9.49 16.43 20.38
N SER A 6 -10.09 15.30 20.76
CA SER A 6 -9.38 14.15 21.31
C SER A 6 -8.25 13.75 20.36
N PRO A 7 -7.06 13.34 20.83
CA PRO A 7 -6.03 12.79 19.97
C PRO A 7 -6.59 11.53 19.30
N GLN A 8 -6.96 11.63 18.03
CA GLN A 8 -7.38 10.46 17.25
C GLN A 8 -6.15 9.57 17.09
N SER A 9 -6.27 8.34 17.57
CA SER A 9 -5.23 7.31 17.53
C SER A 9 -4.84 7.05 16.07
N LEU A 10 -3.61 7.40 15.71
CA LEU A 10 -2.99 7.01 14.44
C LEU A 10 -2.72 5.50 14.51
N LEU A 11 -3.40 4.70 13.70
CA LEU A 11 -3.05 3.29 13.56
C LEU A 11 -1.89 3.20 12.57
N LYS A 12 -0.76 2.65 13.03
CA LYS A 12 0.45 2.51 12.22
C LYS A 12 0.54 1.11 11.63
N ILE A 13 0.18 0.98 10.36
CA ILE A 13 0.46 -0.19 9.54
C ILE A 13 1.91 -0.07 9.05
N THR A 14 2.83 -0.63 9.83
CA THR A 14 4.25 -0.61 9.43
C THR A 14 4.43 -1.64 8.32
N LEU A 15 4.59 -1.18 7.08
CA LEU A 15 5.15 -2.01 6.03
C LEU A 15 6.67 -2.05 6.21
N VAL A 16 7.15 -3.26 6.47
CA VAL A 16 8.54 -3.71 6.53
C VAL A 16 9.54 -2.92 7.41
N ASN A 17 9.94 -3.56 8.51
CA ASN A 17 11.27 -3.44 9.08
C ASN A 17 11.75 -4.81 9.58
N SER A 18 11.80 -5.82 8.71
CA SER A 18 12.53 -7.07 8.95
C SER A 18 12.44 -8.01 7.75
N VAL A 19 13.59 -8.22 7.09
CA VAL A 19 14.10 -9.49 6.55
C VAL A 19 13.14 -10.69 6.59
N ALA A 20 12.05 -10.71 5.80
CA ALA A 20 11.24 -11.90 5.57
C ALA A 20 10.28 -11.71 4.37
N TYR A 21 10.65 -12.34 3.25
CA TYR A 21 9.83 -12.80 2.12
C TYR A 21 8.41 -12.20 1.98
N ILE A 22 8.24 -11.25 1.05
CA ILE A 22 6.93 -10.77 0.63
C ILE A 22 6.58 -11.49 -0.68
N TYR A 23 6.07 -12.71 -0.54
CA TYR A 23 5.48 -13.51 -1.62
C TYR A 23 4.47 -14.48 -1.00
N HIS A 24 3.42 -13.93 -0.42
CA HIS A 24 2.44 -14.69 0.35
C HIS A 24 1.11 -14.77 -0.38
N GLY A 25 0.41 -15.90 -0.17
CA GLY A 25 -0.87 -16.18 -0.82
C GLY A 25 -1.99 -15.38 -0.19
N PHE A 26 -3.12 -15.28 -0.87
CA PHE A 26 -4.27 -14.49 -0.46
C PHE A 26 -4.70 -14.75 1.00
N TYR A 27 -4.74 -16.03 1.41
CA TYR A 27 -5.11 -16.44 2.76
C TYR A 27 -4.10 -16.00 3.85
N LEU A 28 -2.82 -15.89 3.52
CA LEU A 28 -1.79 -15.44 4.47
C LEU A 28 -1.84 -13.92 4.67
N CYS A 29 -2.10 -13.16 3.59
CA CYS A 29 -2.38 -11.72 3.66
C CYS A 29 -3.69 -11.44 4.40
N LYS A 30 -4.63 -12.38 4.39
CA LYS A 30 -5.88 -12.32 5.17
C LYS A 30 -5.64 -12.52 6.67
N GLU A 31 -4.91 -13.57 7.07
CA GLU A 31 -4.72 -13.94 8.47
C GLU A 31 -3.68 -13.10 9.25
N GLY A 32 -3.12 -12.03 8.65
CA GLY A 32 -2.23 -11.08 9.35
C GLY A 32 -0.90 -11.69 9.85
N LYS A 33 -0.45 -12.79 9.25
CA LYS A 33 0.78 -13.49 9.68
C LYS A 33 2.07 -12.86 9.17
N VAL A 34 2.00 -12.03 8.13
CA VAL A 34 3.07 -11.10 7.72
C VAL A 34 2.39 -9.82 7.26
N GLU A 35 2.79 -8.72 7.91
CA GLU A 35 2.21 -7.37 7.93
C GLU A 35 0.98 -7.17 8.82
N ILE A 36 1.18 -6.24 9.74
CA ILE A 36 0.33 -5.91 10.88
C ILE A 36 -0.92 -5.23 10.31
N ASP A 37 -2.05 -5.92 10.47
CA ASP A 37 -3.39 -5.68 9.90
C ASP A 37 -3.59 -6.24 8.49
N GLY A 38 -3.94 -7.54 8.42
CA GLY A 38 -4.40 -8.18 7.18
C GLY A 38 -5.65 -7.49 6.59
N ASN A 39 -5.98 -7.81 5.34
CA ASN A 39 -7.03 -7.10 4.59
C ASN A 39 -8.42 -7.11 5.28
N ASP A 40 -8.73 -8.13 6.09
CA ASP A 40 -9.94 -8.14 6.91
C ASP A 40 -9.94 -7.03 7.97
N ASN A 41 -8.83 -6.84 8.68
CA ASN A 41 -8.69 -5.76 9.66
C ASN A 41 -8.80 -4.39 8.98
N ILE A 42 -8.13 -4.20 7.83
CA ILE A 42 -8.20 -2.92 7.10
C ILE A 42 -9.63 -2.65 6.64
N HIS A 43 -10.34 -3.68 6.15
CA HIS A 43 -11.74 -3.57 5.78
C HIS A 43 -12.60 -3.16 6.98
N GLU A 44 -12.48 -3.86 8.11
CA GLU A 44 -13.25 -3.58 9.33
C GLU A 44 -12.98 -2.17 9.87
N LEU A 45 -11.70 -1.77 9.93
CA LEU A 45 -11.27 -0.45 10.38
C LEU A 45 -11.83 0.66 9.50
N THR A 46 -11.86 0.45 8.18
CA THR A 46 -12.27 1.49 7.22
C THR A 46 -13.74 1.39 6.80
N ALA A 47 -14.52 0.49 7.39
CA ALA A 47 -15.89 0.16 6.95
C ALA A 47 -16.86 1.36 6.96
N ASP A 48 -16.65 2.35 7.82
CA ASP A 48 -17.49 3.56 7.91
C ASP A 48 -17.11 4.65 6.88
N SER A 49 -16.12 4.39 6.02
CA SER A 49 -15.63 5.30 4.97
C SER A 49 -15.12 6.68 5.45
N ASN A 50 -14.88 6.87 6.75
CA ASN A 50 -14.41 8.14 7.33
C ASN A 50 -12.93 8.09 7.74
N HIS A 51 -12.08 7.58 6.85
CA HIS A 51 -10.67 7.36 7.14
C HIS A 51 -9.76 8.01 6.10
N ALA A 52 -8.61 8.49 6.57
CA ALA A 52 -7.48 8.91 5.78
C ALA A 52 -6.43 7.80 5.74
N LEU A 53 -5.69 7.74 4.64
CA LEU A 53 -4.44 6.99 4.53
C LEU A 53 -3.27 7.97 4.41
N MET A 54 -2.29 7.85 5.29
CA MET A 54 -0.99 8.52 5.19
C MET A 54 0.09 7.49 4.90
N ILE A 55 0.85 7.71 3.83
CA ILE A 55 1.99 6.88 3.43
C ILE A 55 3.24 7.71 3.64
N LEU A 56 4.14 7.26 4.52
CA LEU A 56 5.43 7.91 4.77
C LEU A 56 6.56 7.05 4.22
N MET A 57 7.38 7.61 3.34
CA MET A 57 8.44 6.90 2.64
C MET A 57 9.78 7.59 2.87
N THR A 58 10.82 6.82 3.13
CA THR A 58 12.20 7.31 3.28
C THR A 58 13.12 6.53 2.36
N ASP A 59 14.00 7.24 1.65
CA ASP A 59 15.02 6.65 0.80
C ASP A 59 16.34 6.40 1.56
N PHE A 60 17.32 5.78 0.90
CA PHE A 60 18.62 5.49 1.52
C PHE A 60 19.50 6.72 1.73
N SER A 61 19.19 7.85 1.11
CA SER A 61 19.86 9.14 1.38
C SER A 61 19.27 9.87 2.59
N GLY A 62 18.18 9.36 3.15
CA GLY A 62 17.49 9.94 4.30
C GLY A 62 16.40 10.95 3.93
N VAL A 63 16.12 11.15 2.64
CA VAL A 63 15.02 12.02 2.21
C VAL A 63 13.70 11.31 2.51
N THR A 64 12.82 12.00 3.23
CA THR A 64 11.50 11.50 3.59
C THR A 64 10.42 12.31 2.87
N LYS A 65 9.46 11.61 2.28
CA LYS A 65 8.28 12.18 1.62
C LYS A 65 7.02 11.49 2.09
N PHE A 66 5.88 12.13 1.88
CA PHE A 66 4.58 11.53 2.21
C PHE A 66 3.57 11.69 1.07
N ALA A 67 2.59 10.79 1.07
CA ALA A 67 1.35 10.88 0.31
C ALA A 67 0.18 10.69 1.28
N GLU A 68 -0.80 11.57 1.24
CA GLU A 68 -2.03 11.49 2.05
C GLU A 68 -3.25 11.40 1.13
N TYR A 69 -4.19 10.54 1.48
CA TYR A 69 -5.49 10.40 0.82
C TYR A 69 -6.57 10.62 1.87
N LEU A 70 -7.33 11.72 1.78
CA LEU A 70 -8.33 12.10 2.79
C LEU A 70 -9.59 11.22 2.77
N SER A 71 -9.68 10.29 1.82
CA SER A 71 -10.72 9.27 1.75
C SER A 71 -10.03 7.97 1.41
N PHE A 72 -10.09 7.01 2.33
CA PHE A 72 -9.52 5.68 2.20
C PHE A 72 -10.50 4.64 2.72
N HIS A 73 -10.78 3.64 1.90
CA HIS A 73 -11.63 2.51 2.24
C HIS A 73 -11.16 1.26 1.49
N VAL A 74 -11.25 0.11 2.15
CA VAL A 74 -11.05 -1.21 1.54
C VAL A 74 -12.34 -2.00 1.69
N SER A 75 -12.87 -2.50 0.57
CA SER A 75 -14.12 -3.28 0.59
C SER A 75 -13.92 -4.67 1.21
N SER A 76 -15.02 -5.40 1.42
CA SER A 76 -15.00 -6.77 1.95
C SER A 76 -14.28 -7.76 1.04
N GLU A 77 -13.88 -8.93 1.57
CA GLU A 77 -13.34 -10.06 0.81
C GLU A 77 -14.23 -10.47 -0.39
N ALA A 78 -15.55 -10.46 -0.21
CA ALA A 78 -16.52 -10.79 -1.26
C ALA A 78 -16.43 -9.85 -2.49
N ASN A 79 -15.96 -8.62 -2.26
CA ASN A 79 -15.71 -7.62 -3.28
C ASN A 79 -14.22 -7.56 -3.70
N GLY A 80 -13.41 -8.52 -3.23
CA GLY A 80 -11.99 -8.64 -3.57
C GLY A 80 -11.11 -7.58 -2.91
N TYR A 81 -11.50 -7.07 -1.73
CA TYR A 81 -10.77 -6.02 -1.03
C TYR A 81 -10.44 -4.81 -1.91
N GLN A 82 -11.37 -4.43 -2.79
CA GLN A 82 -11.23 -3.28 -3.68
C GLN A 82 -10.80 -2.01 -2.94
N LEU A 83 -9.77 -1.34 -3.46
CA LEU A 83 -9.25 -0.06 -2.96
C LEU A 83 -10.16 1.09 -3.36
N MET A 84 -10.44 1.98 -2.42
CA MET A 84 -11.07 3.27 -2.66
C MET A 84 -10.22 4.37 -2.04
N VAL A 85 -9.60 5.19 -2.88
CA VAL A 85 -8.81 6.36 -2.47
C VAL A 85 -9.23 7.60 -3.25
N SER A 86 -9.23 8.75 -2.58
CA SER A 86 -9.40 10.04 -3.25
C SER A 86 -8.82 11.18 -2.42
N LYS A 87 -8.84 12.40 -2.99
CA LYS A 87 -8.36 13.63 -2.35
C LYS A 87 -6.89 13.50 -1.93
N TYR A 88 -6.04 13.20 -2.92
CA TYR A 88 -4.59 13.15 -2.74
C TYR A 88 -4.04 14.53 -2.32
N ASP A 89 -3.11 14.52 -1.39
CA ASP A 89 -2.16 15.59 -1.10
C ASP A 89 -0.79 14.98 -0.74
N GLY A 90 0.28 15.75 -0.82
CA GLY A 90 1.60 15.35 -0.32
C GLY A 90 2.77 15.65 -1.24
N THR A 91 3.96 15.33 -0.75
CA THR A 91 5.24 15.68 -1.36
C THR A 91 5.85 14.56 -2.21
N ALA A 92 5.35 13.33 -2.08
CA ALA A 92 5.83 12.15 -2.80
C ALA A 92 5.39 12.10 -4.27
N GLY A 93 4.42 12.93 -4.67
CA GLY A 93 3.66 12.76 -5.90
C GLY A 93 2.67 11.60 -5.78
N ASP A 94 1.63 11.60 -6.61
CA ASP A 94 0.56 10.60 -6.52
C ASP A 94 0.88 9.35 -7.36
N SER A 95 1.17 8.24 -6.66
CA SER A 95 1.43 6.94 -7.29
C SER A 95 0.46 5.84 -6.83
N LEU A 96 -0.66 6.18 -6.19
CA LEU A 96 -1.67 5.20 -5.75
C LEU A 96 -3.05 5.44 -6.39
N THR A 97 -3.40 6.67 -6.77
CA THR A 97 -4.72 6.94 -7.38
C THR A 97 -4.96 6.14 -8.66
N ARG A 98 -3.90 5.77 -9.41
CA ARG A 98 -4.03 4.89 -10.58
C ARG A 98 -4.60 3.52 -10.22
N GLN A 99 -4.33 3.02 -9.01
CA GLN A 99 -4.84 1.76 -8.50
C GLN A 99 -6.21 1.89 -7.82
N ASN A 100 -6.78 3.10 -7.74
CA ASN A 100 -8.11 3.31 -7.18
C ASN A 100 -9.17 2.50 -7.94
N GLY A 101 -10.04 1.80 -7.21
CA GLY A 101 -11.07 0.94 -7.78
C GLY A 101 -10.59 -0.45 -8.20
N HIS A 102 -9.31 -0.79 -8.03
CA HIS A 102 -8.81 -2.13 -8.33
C HIS A 102 -8.91 -3.07 -7.13
N LYS A 103 -9.09 -4.36 -7.43
CA LYS A 103 -9.14 -5.44 -6.44
C LYS A 103 -7.73 -5.84 -6.03
N PHE A 104 -7.61 -6.42 -4.84
CA PHE A 104 -6.33 -6.90 -4.34
C PHE A 104 -5.93 -8.19 -5.06
N THR A 105 -4.72 -8.21 -5.61
CA THR A 105 -4.18 -9.33 -6.38
C THR A 105 -2.95 -9.92 -5.68
N THR A 106 -2.87 -11.24 -5.68
CA THR A 106 -1.78 -12.04 -5.12
C THR A 106 -1.31 -13.07 -6.14
N PHE A 107 -0.18 -13.73 -5.88
CA PHE A 107 0.37 -14.72 -6.82
C PHE A 107 -0.61 -15.88 -7.13
N ASP A 108 -1.48 -16.22 -6.17
CA ASP A 108 -2.47 -17.30 -6.25
C ASP A 108 -3.89 -16.82 -6.59
N ARG A 109 -4.12 -15.50 -6.68
CA ARG A 109 -5.41 -14.91 -7.00
C ARG A 109 -5.24 -13.66 -7.86
N ASP A 110 -5.34 -13.87 -9.17
CA ASP A 110 -5.29 -12.82 -10.18
C ASP A 110 -6.64 -12.09 -10.27
N ASN A 111 -6.69 -10.86 -9.78
CA ASN A 111 -7.84 -9.97 -9.91
C ASN A 111 -7.48 -8.67 -10.66
N ASP A 112 -6.32 -8.63 -11.31
CA ASP A 112 -5.83 -7.43 -12.01
C ASP A 112 -6.34 -7.37 -13.46
N GLY A 113 -6.03 -6.28 -14.15
CA GLY A 113 -6.47 -6.02 -15.52
C GLY A 113 -5.44 -6.37 -16.59
N TYR A 114 -4.31 -6.96 -16.23
CA TYR A 114 -3.22 -7.25 -17.15
C TYR A 114 -3.37 -8.63 -17.80
N GLY A 115 -2.67 -8.86 -18.92
CA GLY A 115 -2.72 -10.14 -19.64
C GLY A 115 -2.03 -11.31 -18.91
N SER A 116 -1.27 -10.99 -17.84
CA SER A 116 -0.54 -11.90 -16.98
C SER A 116 -0.71 -11.43 -15.54
N ASN A 117 -0.55 -12.32 -14.55
CA ASN A 117 -0.68 -11.93 -13.14
C ASN A 117 0.41 -10.94 -12.70
N CYS A 118 0.03 -9.70 -12.40
CA CYS A 118 0.93 -8.63 -11.95
C CYS A 118 1.65 -8.99 -10.65
N ALA A 119 1.01 -9.70 -9.71
CA ALA A 119 1.65 -10.14 -8.47
C ALA A 119 2.81 -11.11 -8.73
N VAL A 120 2.72 -11.90 -9.80
CA VAL A 120 3.82 -12.80 -10.20
C VAL A 120 4.95 -12.02 -10.87
N VAL A 121 4.61 -11.06 -11.74
CA VAL A 121 5.59 -10.27 -12.50
C VAL A 121 6.34 -9.29 -11.60
N PHE A 122 5.62 -8.58 -10.72
CA PHE A 122 6.12 -7.49 -9.88
C PHE A 122 6.35 -7.90 -8.42
N LYS A 123 6.28 -9.20 -8.15
CA LYS A 123 6.76 -9.86 -6.93
C LYS A 123 6.18 -9.25 -5.64
N GLY A 124 4.87 -9.06 -5.61
CA GLY A 124 4.19 -8.45 -4.48
C GLY A 124 2.71 -8.81 -4.42
N ALA A 125 2.02 -8.23 -3.45
CA ALA A 125 0.58 -8.35 -3.28
C ALA A 125 -0.01 -6.95 -3.14
N TRP A 126 -0.81 -6.52 -4.11
CA TRP A 126 -1.25 -5.13 -4.21
C TRP A 126 -2.56 -4.99 -4.97
N TRP A 127 -3.13 -3.78 -4.95
CA TRP A 127 -4.28 -3.41 -5.79
C TRP A 127 -3.86 -3.15 -7.24
N TYR A 128 -3.33 -4.16 -7.92
CA TYR A 128 -2.80 -4.00 -9.27
C TYR A 128 -3.89 -3.62 -10.31
N GLU A 129 -3.55 -2.69 -11.21
CA GLU A 129 -4.31 -2.30 -12.39
C GLU A 129 -3.75 -3.03 -13.62
N ALA A 130 -2.82 -2.43 -14.36
CA ALA A 130 -2.06 -3.02 -15.45
C ALA A 130 -0.68 -2.32 -15.59
N CYS A 131 0.24 -2.46 -14.64
CA CYS A 131 0.09 -3.18 -13.36
C CYS A 131 0.10 -2.23 -12.16
N HIS A 132 1.05 -1.30 -12.06
CA HIS A 132 1.09 -0.38 -10.93
C HIS A 132 1.83 0.91 -11.25
N SER A 133 1.63 1.91 -10.38
CA SER A 133 2.56 3.03 -10.18
C SER A 133 3.22 2.99 -8.80
N SER A 134 2.76 2.10 -7.90
CA SER A 134 3.33 1.86 -6.57
C SER A 134 3.23 0.38 -6.22
N ASN A 135 4.23 -0.13 -5.50
CA ASN A 135 4.32 -1.53 -5.10
C ASN A 135 4.95 -1.64 -3.71
N LEU A 136 4.26 -1.13 -2.68
CA LEU A 136 4.86 -1.05 -1.34
C LEU A 136 5.09 -2.42 -0.69
N ASN A 137 4.38 -3.44 -1.19
CA ASN A 137 4.54 -4.84 -0.81
C ASN A 137 5.44 -5.62 -1.80
N GLY A 138 6.35 -4.92 -2.48
CA GLY A 138 7.33 -5.53 -3.37
C GLY A 138 8.57 -6.04 -2.65
N VAL A 139 9.58 -6.43 -3.42
CA VAL A 139 10.85 -6.94 -2.91
C VAL A 139 11.65 -5.80 -2.28
N TYR A 140 12.14 -6.02 -1.06
CA TYR A 140 13.03 -5.07 -0.42
C TYR A 140 14.43 -5.12 -1.02
N TYR A 141 14.76 -4.15 -1.87
CA TYR A 141 16.13 -3.89 -2.32
C TYR A 141 16.77 -2.74 -1.54
N HIS A 142 18.10 -2.71 -1.54
CA HIS A 142 18.87 -1.65 -0.89
C HIS A 142 19.03 -0.42 -1.80
N GLY A 143 17.91 0.20 -2.20
CA GLY A 143 17.88 1.35 -3.11
C GLY A 143 17.81 0.90 -4.56
N HIS A 144 18.76 1.34 -5.39
CA HIS A 144 18.75 1.07 -6.83
C HIS A 144 18.85 -0.44 -7.15
N HIS A 145 18.07 -0.92 -8.12
CA HIS A 145 18.08 -2.31 -8.58
C HIS A 145 17.79 -2.44 -10.08
N ASP A 146 18.27 -3.54 -10.69
CA ASP A 146 18.19 -3.77 -12.13
C ASP A 146 16.82 -4.33 -12.57
N GLU A 147 16.15 -5.10 -11.70
CA GLU A 147 14.83 -5.64 -12.01
C GLU A 147 13.79 -4.52 -12.14
N TYR A 148 12.98 -4.55 -13.19
CA TYR A 148 12.01 -3.51 -13.46
C TYR A 148 10.78 -3.62 -12.54
N ALA A 149 10.58 -2.60 -11.69
CA ALA A 149 9.36 -2.35 -10.92
C ALA A 149 8.96 -3.49 -9.94
N THR A 150 9.91 -4.29 -9.48
CA THR A 150 9.68 -5.38 -8.51
C THR A 150 9.93 -4.94 -7.06
N GLY A 151 10.39 -3.71 -6.84
CA GLY A 151 10.85 -3.22 -5.54
C GLY A 151 9.72 -2.66 -4.68
N ILE A 152 10.08 -2.09 -3.51
CA ILE A 152 9.20 -1.19 -2.76
C ILE A 152 9.11 0.14 -3.50
N ASP A 153 8.30 0.17 -4.55
CA ASP A 153 8.30 1.24 -5.54
C ASP A 153 7.27 2.33 -5.25
N TRP A 154 7.67 3.57 -5.54
CA TRP A 154 6.79 4.74 -5.64
C TRP A 154 7.23 5.59 -6.83
N TYR A 155 6.54 5.44 -7.97
CA TYR A 155 7.01 5.92 -9.27
C TYR A 155 7.34 7.42 -9.28
N THR A 156 6.49 8.26 -8.71
CA THR A 156 6.69 9.72 -8.72
C THR A 156 7.82 10.20 -7.81
N PHE A 157 8.37 9.33 -6.96
CA PHE A 157 9.51 9.67 -6.10
C PHE A 157 10.83 9.23 -6.74
N HIS A 158 10.98 7.95 -7.11
CA HIS A 158 12.24 7.41 -7.63
C HIS A 158 12.10 6.51 -8.87
N GLY A 159 10.93 6.47 -9.51
CA GLY A 159 10.67 5.61 -10.67
C GLY A 159 10.51 4.13 -10.28
N TYR A 160 10.97 3.23 -11.16
CA TYR A 160 10.77 1.77 -11.07
C TYR A 160 12.05 0.96 -10.81
N HIS A 161 13.17 1.63 -10.58
CA HIS A 161 14.48 1.01 -10.36
C HIS A 161 15.04 1.38 -8.99
N TYR A 162 14.16 1.66 -8.02
CA TYR A 162 14.57 2.06 -6.67
C TYR A 162 13.56 1.59 -5.63
N SER A 163 14.00 0.70 -4.74
CA SER A 163 13.23 0.28 -3.57
C SER A 163 13.44 1.24 -2.40
N MET A 164 12.35 1.71 -1.80
CA MET A 164 12.41 2.55 -0.60
C MET A 164 13.11 1.83 0.56
N LYS A 165 13.79 2.60 1.42
CA LYS A 165 14.38 2.08 2.66
C LYS A 165 13.30 1.77 3.69
N THR A 166 12.29 2.62 3.79
CA THR A 166 11.10 2.38 4.61
C THR A 166 9.86 2.92 3.92
N ALA A 167 8.73 2.23 4.04
CA ALA A 167 7.42 2.71 3.66
C ALA A 167 6.43 2.38 4.77
N MET A 168 5.70 3.35 5.31
CA MET A 168 4.76 3.12 6.40
C MET A 168 3.39 3.61 5.99
N MET A 169 2.37 2.75 6.07
CA MET A 169 0.98 3.10 5.86
C MET A 169 0.33 3.40 7.22
N MET A 170 -0.44 4.46 7.32
CA MET A 170 -1.08 4.86 8.57
C MET A 170 -2.51 5.25 8.29
N ILE A 171 -3.44 4.67 9.06
CA ILE A 171 -4.86 4.98 8.94
C ILE A 171 -5.25 5.93 10.06
N ARG A 172 -5.92 7.02 9.71
CA ARG A 172 -6.48 7.99 10.66
C ARG A 172 -7.96 8.17 10.42
N LYS A 173 -8.77 7.94 11.44
CA LYS A 173 -10.20 8.29 11.41
C LYS A 173 -10.38 9.80 11.48
N TYR A 174 -11.39 10.35 10.80
CA TYR A 174 -11.83 11.75 10.96
C TYR A 174 -12.96 11.91 11.96
#